data_AF-A0A8T2TPP5-F1
#
_entry.id   AF-A0A8T2TPP5-F1
#
_cell.length_a   1.000
_cell.length_b   1.000
_cell.length_c   1.000
_cell.angle_alpha   90.00
_cell.angle_beta   90.00
_cell.angle_gamma   90.00
#
_symmetry.space_group_name_H-M   'P 1'
#
loop_
_entity.id
_entity.type
_entity.pdbx_description
1 polymer ?
#
loop_
_entity_poly.entity_id
_entity_poly.type
_entity_poly.pdbx_seq_one_letter_code
_entity_poly.pdbx_strand_id
1 'polypeptide(L)'
;MARTKQTARKDPINFPTYVQGTQKPPWMNHHRRRCKNVQRRPPPPPQARAPQRRRRYTKAFAEIRHYQKTAELLIPRRPFARVVKEELQRYCAGLRIQALALEALQEAAEAFLISMLEDSNLCAIHAKRVTIQPKDIQLARRIRGDRS
;
A
#
# COMPACT_ATOMS: atom_id res chain seq x y z
N MET A 1 -15.42 57.20 -34.05
CA MET A 1 -16.57 57.64 -33.22
C MET A 1 -16.14 57.61 -31.75
N ALA A 2 -16.36 58.71 -31.02
CA ALA A 2 -15.64 59.07 -29.80
C ALA A 2 -16.30 58.65 -28.47
N ARG A 3 -15.44 58.52 -27.47
CA ARG A 3 -15.56 58.20 -26.02
C ARG A 3 -16.42 59.19 -25.22
N THR A 4 -17.13 58.75 -24.16
CA THR A 4 -17.34 59.40 -22.83
C THR A 4 -18.43 58.64 -22.03
N LYS A 5 -18.15 58.15 -20.80
CA LYS A 5 -18.22 58.74 -19.44
C LYS A 5 -19.63 58.80 -18.80
N GLN A 6 -19.68 58.26 -17.58
CA GLN A 6 -20.69 58.34 -16.52
C GLN A 6 -21.53 59.63 -16.49
N THR A 7 -22.79 59.50 -16.06
CA THR A 7 -23.44 60.47 -15.15
C THR A 7 -24.41 59.77 -14.19
N ALA A 8 -24.31 60.15 -12.92
CA ALA A 8 -25.27 59.88 -11.85
C ALA A 8 -26.31 61.00 -11.79
N ARG A 9 -27.55 60.74 -11.33
CA ARG A 9 -28.38 61.75 -10.65
C ARG A 9 -29.29 61.11 -9.59
N LYS A 10 -29.18 61.66 -8.38
CA LYS A 10 -30.12 61.59 -7.25
C LYS A 10 -31.27 62.55 -7.53
N ASP A 11 -32.45 62.25 -6.99
CA ASP A 11 -33.45 63.24 -6.62
C ASP A 11 -34.00 62.94 -5.21
N PRO A 12 -34.49 63.98 -4.49
CA PRO A 12 -34.42 64.11 -3.03
C PRO A 12 -35.83 64.10 -2.39
N ILE A 13 -35.97 64.70 -1.20
CA ILE A 13 -37.21 65.05 -0.48
C ILE A 13 -37.63 63.93 0.51
N ASN A 14 -37.82 64.11 1.82
CA ASN A 14 -38.06 65.29 2.65
C ASN A 14 -37.62 65.02 4.10
N PHE A 15 -37.07 66.03 4.77
CA PHE A 15 -36.98 66.07 6.24
C PHE A 15 -38.14 66.92 6.78
N PRO A 16 -38.65 66.62 7.98
CA PRO A 16 -39.05 67.69 8.88
C PRO A 16 -38.27 67.64 10.20
N THR A 17 -37.57 68.74 10.41
CA THR A 17 -37.19 69.43 11.65
C THR A 17 -37.97 69.08 12.92
N TYR A 18 -37.27 69.00 14.07
CA TYR A 18 -37.46 69.90 15.21
C TYR A 18 -36.29 69.79 16.23
N VAL A 19 -35.62 70.93 16.40
CA VAL A 19 -35.09 71.55 17.64
C VAL A 19 -34.29 70.74 18.68
N GLN A 20 -33.01 71.13 18.75
CA GLN A 20 -32.07 71.26 19.88
C GLN A 20 -32.50 70.81 21.28
N GLY A 21 -31.59 70.11 21.95
CA GLY A 21 -31.33 70.34 23.37
C GLY A 21 -31.13 69.11 24.23
N THR A 22 -29.87 68.92 24.63
CA THR A 22 -29.44 68.35 25.91
C THR A 22 -29.45 66.83 26.10
N GLN A 23 -28.28 66.37 26.59
CA GLN A 23 -28.04 65.18 27.41
C GLN A 23 -28.00 63.81 26.71
N LYS A 24 -26.81 63.20 26.80
CA LYS A 24 -26.55 61.80 26.47
C LYS A 24 -27.50 60.91 27.28
N PRO A 25 -28.24 59.97 26.66
CA PRO A 25 -29.14 59.09 27.38
C PRO A 25 -28.35 58.08 28.27
N PRO A 26 -28.77 57.85 29.53
CA PRO A 26 -28.06 57.02 30.50
C PRO A 26 -28.43 55.55 30.31
N TRP A 27 -27.94 54.94 29.23
CA TRP A 27 -27.92 53.48 29.08
C TRP A 27 -26.59 53.00 28.53
N MET A 28 -25.52 53.79 28.74
CA MET A 28 -24.13 53.33 28.62
C MET A 28 -23.81 52.33 29.74
N ASN A 29 -24.52 51.19 29.75
CA ASN A 29 -24.15 50.01 30.49
C ASN A 29 -23.03 49.34 29.69
N HIS A 30 -21.80 49.70 30.02
CA HIS A 30 -20.66 48.82 29.78
C HIS A 30 -20.86 47.57 30.64
N HIS A 31 -21.71 46.65 30.20
CA HIS A 31 -21.60 45.26 30.62
C HIS A 31 -20.26 44.77 30.10
N ARG A 32 -19.22 44.93 30.93
CA ARG A 32 -18.00 44.11 30.87
C ARG A 32 -18.48 42.67 30.92
N ARG A 33 -18.71 42.07 29.74
CA ARG A 33 -18.80 40.62 29.61
C ARG A 33 -17.46 40.12 30.14
N ARG A 34 -17.49 39.57 31.34
CA ARG A 34 -16.36 38.87 31.95
C ARG A 34 -16.02 37.73 31.01
N CYS A 35 -15.01 37.92 30.15
CA CYS A 35 -14.39 36.84 29.41
C CYS A 35 -13.83 35.88 30.47
N LYS A 36 -14.56 34.79 30.73
CA LYS A 36 -14.00 33.65 31.45
C LYS A 36 -12.82 33.20 30.61
N ASN A 37 -11.62 33.29 31.18
CA ASN A 37 -10.42 32.77 30.58
C ASN A 37 -10.59 31.25 30.48
N VAL A 38 -11.05 30.76 29.33
CA VAL A 38 -11.06 29.33 29.04
C VAL A 38 -9.62 29.00 28.69
N GLN A 39 -8.85 28.53 29.68
CA GLN A 39 -7.55 27.92 29.44
C GLN A 39 -7.74 26.86 28.34
N ARG A 40 -7.24 27.15 27.13
CA ARG A 40 -7.18 26.16 26.05
C ARG A 40 -6.21 25.08 26.53
N ARG A 41 -6.74 23.93 26.96
CA ARG A 41 -5.89 22.76 27.25
C ARG A 41 -5.14 22.39 25.97
N PRO A 42 -3.83 22.09 26.04
CA PRO A 42 -3.12 21.56 24.90
C PRO A 42 -3.80 20.26 24.43
N PRO A 43 -3.81 19.97 23.11
CA PRO A 43 -4.35 18.70 22.63
C PRO A 43 -3.60 17.55 23.32
N PRO A 44 -4.30 16.46 23.69
CA PRO A 44 -3.63 15.30 24.27
C PRO A 44 -2.54 14.80 23.31
N PRO A 45 -1.42 14.27 23.83
CA PRO A 45 -0.39 13.69 22.97
C PRO A 45 -1.04 12.65 22.05
N PRO A 46 -0.58 12.52 20.79
CA PRO A 46 -1.13 11.53 19.88
C PRO A 46 -1.03 10.17 20.56
N GLN A 47 -2.18 9.62 20.96
CA GLN A 47 -2.25 8.28 21.53
C GLN A 47 -1.59 7.35 20.53
N ALA A 48 -0.57 6.61 20.96
CA ALA A 48 0.12 5.65 20.11
C ALA A 48 -0.94 4.71 19.53
N ARG A 49 -1.26 4.88 18.24
CA ARG A 49 -2.25 4.06 17.57
C ARG A 49 -1.81 2.62 17.71
N ALA A 50 -2.71 1.76 18.19
CA ALA A 50 -2.46 0.34 18.31
C ALA A 50 -1.85 -0.19 16.99
N PRO A 51 -0.84 -1.07 17.04
CA PRO A 51 -0.14 -1.52 15.85
C PRO A 51 -1.15 -2.12 14.86
N GLN A 52 -1.35 -1.44 13.74
CA GLN A 52 -2.34 -1.84 12.76
C GLN A 52 -1.86 -3.11 12.07
N ARG A 53 -2.45 -4.24 12.45
CA ARG A 53 -2.13 -5.55 11.90
C ARG A 53 -2.45 -5.54 10.41
N ARG A 54 -1.41 -5.61 9.57
CA ARG A 54 -1.56 -5.73 8.11
C ARG A 54 -2.41 -6.97 7.80
N ARG A 55 -3.39 -6.84 6.90
CA ARG A 55 -4.23 -7.97 6.46
C ARG A 55 -3.33 -9.06 5.87
N ARG A 56 -3.66 -10.33 6.09
CA ARG A 56 -2.84 -11.47 5.66
C ARG A 56 -2.48 -11.43 4.17
N TYR A 57 -3.47 -11.14 3.33
CA TYR A 57 -3.30 -11.06 1.86
C TYR A 57 -2.45 -9.87 1.40
N THR A 58 -2.43 -8.76 2.15
CA THR A 58 -1.57 -7.61 1.80
C THR A 58 -0.07 -7.90 1.89
N LYS A 59 0.35 -8.86 2.73
CA LYS A 59 1.76 -9.28 2.78
C LYS A 59 2.12 -10.15 1.59
N ALA A 60 1.30 -11.16 1.29
CA ALA A 60 1.52 -12.06 0.16
C ALA A 60 1.59 -11.31 -1.19
N PHE A 61 0.71 -10.34 -1.43
CA PHE A 61 0.79 -9.53 -2.66
C PHE A 61 2.05 -8.66 -2.74
N ALA A 62 2.55 -8.18 -1.60
CA ALA A 62 3.80 -7.42 -1.57
C ALA A 62 5.01 -8.33 -1.86
N GLU A 63 5.02 -9.53 -1.30
CA GLU A 63 6.04 -10.56 -1.55
C GLU A 63 6.05 -11.00 -3.02
N ILE A 64 4.88 -11.29 -3.61
CA ILE A 64 4.76 -11.66 -5.04
C ILE A 64 5.37 -10.56 -5.92
N ARG A 65 5.01 -9.28 -5.70
CA ARG A 65 5.54 -8.16 -6.48
C ARG A 65 7.04 -7.97 -6.28
N HIS A 66 7.56 -8.24 -5.08
CA HIS A 66 8.98 -8.14 -4.79
C HIS A 66 9.76 -9.21 -5.57
N TYR A 67 9.37 -10.48 -5.43
CA TYR A 67 10.06 -11.62 -6.06
C TYR A 67 9.85 -11.72 -7.58
N GLN A 68 8.82 -11.08 -8.14
CA GLN A 68 8.70 -10.93 -9.59
C GLN A 68 9.58 -9.81 -10.15
N LYS A 69 10.03 -8.87 -9.31
CA LYS A 69 10.90 -7.76 -9.71
C LYS A 69 12.38 -8.11 -9.55
N THR A 70 12.72 -8.88 -8.52
CA THR A 70 14.07 -9.36 -8.26
C THR A 70 14.28 -10.74 -8.88
N ALA A 71 15.53 -11.10 -9.14
CA ALA A 71 15.92 -12.42 -9.65
C ALA A 71 16.90 -13.10 -8.67
N GLU A 72 16.64 -12.97 -7.38
CA GLU A 72 17.46 -13.60 -6.35
C GLU A 72 17.09 -15.08 -6.17
N LEU A 73 18.09 -15.92 -5.88
CA LEU A 73 17.87 -17.33 -5.56
C LEU A 73 17.22 -17.46 -4.17
N LEU A 74 16.10 -18.16 -4.11
CA LEU A 74 15.28 -18.27 -2.90
C LEU A 74 15.62 -19.50 -2.06
N ILE A 75 16.17 -20.56 -2.68
CA ILE A 75 16.57 -21.76 -1.95
C ILE A 75 17.94 -21.49 -1.29
N PRO A 76 18.10 -21.74 0.01
CA PRO A 76 19.40 -21.54 0.64
C PRO A 76 20.46 -22.47 0.02
N ARG A 77 21.61 -21.91 -0.37
CA ARG A 77 22.67 -22.63 -1.10
C ARG A 77 23.18 -23.89 -0.39
N ARG A 78 23.31 -23.84 0.95
CA ARG A 78 23.86 -24.96 1.75
C ARG A 78 22.98 -26.21 1.76
N PRO A 79 21.66 -26.15 2.05
CA PRO A 79 20.79 -27.31 1.92
C PRO A 79 20.67 -27.80 0.48
N PHE A 80 20.60 -26.91 -0.51
CA PHE A 80 20.58 -27.32 -1.93
C PHE A 80 21.83 -28.15 -2.29
N ALA A 81 23.01 -27.68 -1.88
CA ALA A 81 24.27 -28.41 -2.07
C ALA A 81 24.29 -29.79 -1.41
N ARG A 82 23.61 -29.98 -0.28
CA ARG A 82 23.50 -31.30 0.38
C ARG A 82 22.66 -32.25 -0.46
N VAL A 83 21.50 -31.79 -0.94
CA VAL A 83 20.61 -32.60 -1.79
C VAL A 83 21.29 -32.98 -3.09
N VAL A 84 21.96 -32.04 -3.75
CA VAL A 84 22.71 -32.35 -5.00
C VAL A 84 23.80 -33.40 -4.74
N LYS A 85 24.53 -33.30 -3.63
CA LYS A 85 25.54 -34.31 -3.27
C LYS A 85 24.92 -35.68 -2.99
N GLU A 86 23.80 -35.71 -2.27
CA GLU A 86 23.06 -36.94 -1.98
C GLU A 86 22.60 -37.65 -3.26
N GLU A 87 22.05 -36.90 -4.22
CA GLU A 87 21.63 -37.46 -5.50
C GLU A 87 22.82 -37.95 -6.33
N LEU A 88 23.93 -37.18 -6.41
CA LEU A 88 25.12 -37.58 -7.16
C LEU A 88 25.82 -38.81 -6.55
N GLN A 89 25.77 -38.99 -5.24
CA GLN A 89 26.34 -40.14 -4.55
C GLN A 89 25.70 -41.47 -4.98
N ARG A 90 24.47 -41.45 -5.49
CA ARG A 90 23.81 -42.66 -6.04
C ARG A 90 24.42 -43.14 -7.35
N TYR A 91 25.11 -42.26 -8.09
CA TYR A 91 25.72 -42.58 -9.37
C TYR A 91 27.22 -42.80 -9.28
N CYS A 92 27.94 -41.95 -8.53
CA CYS A 92 29.39 -42.07 -8.39
C CYS A 92 29.88 -41.49 -7.05
N ALA A 93 30.66 -42.29 -6.32
CA ALA A 93 31.26 -41.88 -5.06
C ALA A 93 32.46 -40.94 -5.27
N GLY A 94 32.62 -39.94 -4.41
CA GLY A 94 33.80 -39.07 -4.40
C GLY A 94 33.80 -37.91 -5.40
N LEU A 95 32.67 -37.63 -6.08
CA LEU A 95 32.52 -36.50 -6.98
C LEU A 95 32.74 -35.15 -6.27
N ARG A 96 33.56 -34.29 -6.89
CA ARG A 96 33.75 -32.89 -6.48
C ARG A 96 32.90 -32.00 -7.39
N ILE A 97 32.09 -31.14 -6.78
CA ILE A 97 31.21 -30.22 -7.49
C ILE A 97 31.88 -28.85 -7.59
N GLN A 98 31.99 -28.31 -8.80
CA GLN A 98 32.46 -26.94 -9.02
C GLN A 98 31.43 -25.93 -8.51
N ALA A 99 31.88 -24.79 -7.98
CA ALA A 99 30.99 -23.75 -7.46
C ALA A 99 29.97 -23.25 -8.50
N LEU A 100 30.43 -23.01 -9.73
CA LEU A 100 29.58 -22.59 -10.86
C LEU A 100 28.59 -23.68 -11.29
N ALA A 101 28.99 -24.95 -11.28
CA ALA A 101 28.10 -26.05 -11.62
C ALA A 101 26.95 -26.17 -10.60
N LEU A 102 27.24 -25.95 -9.31
CA LEU A 102 26.22 -25.91 -8.27
C LEU A 102 25.25 -24.75 -8.46
N GLU A 103 25.74 -23.56 -8.84
CA GLU A 103 24.91 -22.39 -9.13
C GLU A 103 24.01 -22.63 -10.35
N ALA A 104 24.55 -23.18 -11.45
CA ALA A 104 23.77 -23.50 -12.64
C ALA A 104 22.66 -24.54 -12.36
N LEU A 105 22.96 -25.56 -11.55
CA LEU A 105 21.94 -26.53 -11.11
C LEU A 105 20.85 -25.85 -10.27
N GLN A 106 21.22 -24.90 -9.42
CA GLN A 106 20.28 -24.18 -8.58
C GLN A 106 19.36 -23.26 -9.41
N GLU A 107 19.94 -22.49 -10.34
CA GLU A 107 19.18 -21.64 -11.25
C GLU A 107 18.17 -22.45 -12.07
N ALA A 108 18.61 -23.57 -12.66
CA ALA A 108 17.74 -24.44 -13.43
C ALA A 108 16.60 -25.03 -12.59
N ALA A 109 16.91 -25.48 -11.36
CA ALA A 109 15.92 -26.06 -10.46
C ALA A 109 14.87 -25.03 -10.00
N GLU A 110 15.29 -23.83 -9.62
CA GLU A 110 14.37 -22.76 -9.22
C GLU A 110 13.51 -22.29 -10.39
N ALA A 111 14.09 -22.10 -11.57
CA ALA A 111 13.36 -21.74 -12.79
C ALA A 111 12.28 -22.79 -13.14
N PHE A 112 12.62 -24.08 -13.03
CA PHE A 112 11.66 -25.17 -13.24
C PHE A 112 10.50 -25.11 -12.22
N LEU A 113 10.81 -24.92 -10.93
CA LEU A 113 9.80 -24.84 -9.88
C LEU A 113 8.87 -23.62 -10.06
N ILE A 114 9.41 -22.45 -10.42
CA ILE A 114 8.63 -21.25 -10.72
C ILE A 114 7.64 -21.53 -11.85
N SER A 115 8.15 -22.05 -12.98
CA SER A 115 7.32 -22.38 -14.14
C SER A 115 6.22 -23.41 -13.80
N MET A 116 6.55 -24.44 -13.02
CA MET A 116 5.57 -25.44 -12.57
C MET A 116 4.48 -24.84 -11.67
N LEU A 117 4.85 -23.91 -10.79
CA LEU A 117 3.92 -23.23 -9.88
C LEU A 117 3.01 -22.23 -10.61
N GLU A 118 3.48 -21.61 -11.68
CA GLU A 118 2.66 -20.76 -12.55
C GLU A 118 1.51 -21.55 -13.18
N ASP A 119 1.81 -22.71 -13.78
CA ASP A 119 0.79 -23.58 -14.38
C ASP A 119 -0.16 -24.16 -13.32
N SER A 120 0.39 -24.54 -12.17
CA SER A 120 -0.41 -25.03 -11.04
C SER A 120 -1.36 -23.95 -10.52
N ASN A 121 -0.93 -22.69 -10.52
CA ASN A 121 -1.77 -21.56 -10.15
C ASN A 121 -2.91 -21.36 -11.16
N LEU A 122 -2.65 -21.47 -12.47
CA LEU A 122 -3.69 -21.44 -13.50
C LEU A 122 -4.72 -22.56 -13.31
N CYS A 123 -4.28 -23.77 -12.96
CA CYS A 123 -5.16 -24.90 -12.65
C CYS A 123 -6.03 -24.62 -11.40
N ALA A 124 -5.46 -24.01 -10.36
CA ALA A 124 -6.21 -23.64 -9.17
C ALA A 124 -7.29 -22.59 -9.47
N ILE A 125 -6.95 -21.57 -10.28
CA ILE A 125 -7.88 -20.52 -10.72
C ILE A 125 -8.99 -21.11 -11.59
N HIS A 126 -8.67 -22.03 -12.51
CA HIS A 126 -9.65 -22.74 -13.33
C HIS A 126 -10.69 -23.46 -12.47
N ALA A 127 -10.27 -24.03 -11.33
CA ALA A 127 -11.14 -24.66 -10.34
C ALA A 127 -11.77 -23.68 -9.32
N LYS A 128 -11.78 -22.38 -9.59
CA LYS A 128 -12.33 -21.31 -8.73
C LYS A 128 -11.70 -21.25 -7.32
N ARG A 129 -10.43 -21.64 -7.17
CA ARG A 129 -9.67 -21.57 -5.92
C ARG A 129 -8.55 -20.55 -6.01
N VAL A 130 -8.12 -20.06 -4.85
CA VAL A 130 -6.93 -19.18 -4.71
C VAL A 130 -5.73 -19.96 -4.15
N THR A 131 -5.98 -21.08 -3.48
CA THR A 131 -4.93 -21.92 -2.88
C THR A 131 -4.61 -23.09 -3.80
N ILE A 132 -3.34 -23.19 -4.18
CA ILE A 132 -2.80 -24.33 -4.92
C ILE A 132 -2.84 -25.61 -4.06
N GLN A 133 -3.11 -26.74 -4.69
CA GLN A 133 -3.20 -28.06 -4.09
C GLN A 133 -2.34 -29.07 -4.88
N PRO A 134 -1.96 -30.21 -4.28
CA PRO A 134 -1.17 -31.22 -4.99
C PRO A 134 -1.78 -31.70 -6.31
N LYS A 135 -3.11 -31.75 -6.39
CA LYS A 135 -3.84 -32.10 -7.63
C LYS A 135 -3.62 -31.12 -8.78
N ASP A 136 -3.34 -29.85 -8.47
CA ASP A 136 -3.08 -28.81 -9.48
C ASP A 136 -1.69 -29.03 -10.11
N ILE A 137 -0.70 -29.39 -9.29
CA ILE A 137 0.65 -29.75 -9.74
C ILE A 137 0.62 -31.04 -10.57
N GLN A 138 -0.12 -32.05 -10.11
CA GLN A 138 -0.28 -33.30 -10.85
C GLN A 138 -0.93 -33.08 -12.22
N LEU A 139 -1.97 -32.22 -12.27
CA LEU A 139 -2.61 -31.84 -13.53
C LEU A 139 -1.66 -31.08 -14.46
N ALA A 140 -0.94 -30.08 -13.94
CA ALA A 140 0.04 -29.32 -14.70
C ALA A 140 1.12 -30.23 -15.31
N ARG A 141 1.73 -31.11 -14.52
CA ARG A 141 2.69 -32.12 -14.99
C ARG A 141 2.10 -33.04 -16.06
N ARG A 142 0.84 -33.45 -15.89
CA ARG A 142 0.16 -34.33 -16.83
C ARG A 142 -0.05 -33.65 -18.19
N ILE A 143 -0.39 -32.36 -18.20
CA ILE A 143 -0.59 -31.57 -19.42
C ILE A 143 0.75 -31.28 -20.10
N ARG A 144 1.79 -30.93 -19.35
CA ARG A 144 3.16 -30.71 -19.88
C ARG A 144 3.75 -31.94 -20.55
N GLY A 145 3.30 -33.13 -20.17
CA GLY A 145 3.87 -34.38 -20.64
C GLY A 145 5.10 -34.83 -19.84
N ASP A 146 5.35 -34.23 -18.67
CA ASP A 146 6.43 -34.55 -17.72
C ASP A 146 6.16 -35.87 -16.96
N ARG A 147 5.81 -36.92 -17.71
CA ARG A 147 5.71 -38.29 -17.21
C ARG A 147 7.12 -38.81 -16.96
N SER A 148 7.49 -38.84 -15.69
CA SER A 148 8.36 -39.88 -15.14
C SER A 148 7.48 -41.03 -14.71
#